data_AF-A0A0G4M347-F1
#
_entry.id   AF-A0A0G4M347-F1
#
_cell.length_a   1.000
_cell.length_b   1.000
_cell.length_c   1.000
_cell.angle_alpha   90.00
_cell.angle_beta   90.00
_cell.angle_gamma   90.00
#
_symmetry.space_group_name_H-M   'P 1'
#
loop_
_entity.id
_entity.type
_entity.pdbx_description
1 polymer ?
#
loop_
_entity_poly.entity_id
_entity_poly.type
_entity_poly.pdbx_seq_one_letter_code
_entity_poly.pdbx_strand_id
1 'polypeptide(L)'
;MLSFKTLAILATIALGAVARPADMAARDEAPATTPSTEKITFAMAAPGLEAGVQCGPNKCGAGLVCCNESCGICSAPRGVCITLWCGEPILSV
;
A
#
# COMPACT_ATOMS: atom_id res chain seq x y z
N MET A 1 1.08 -6.70 -56.97
CA MET A 1 0.30 -5.47 -57.25
C MET A 1 -0.64 -5.26 -56.07
N LEU A 2 -0.21 -4.50 -55.05
CA LEU A 2 -1.06 -4.22 -53.89
C LEU A 2 -2.19 -3.29 -54.34
N SER A 3 -3.44 -3.71 -54.11
CA SER A 3 -4.63 -2.96 -54.51
C SER A 3 -4.74 -1.67 -53.70
N PHE A 4 -5.19 -0.57 -54.32
CA PHE A 4 -5.41 0.73 -53.66
C PHE A 4 -6.25 0.62 -52.39
N LYS A 5 -7.17 -0.36 -52.36
CA LYS A 5 -8.01 -0.67 -51.20
C LYS A 5 -7.17 -1.12 -49.98
N THR A 6 -6.07 -1.82 -50.22
CA THR A 6 -5.15 -2.30 -49.17
C THR A 6 -4.32 -1.17 -48.58
N LEU A 7 -3.93 -0.15 -49.36
CA LEU A 7 -3.23 1.04 -48.83
C LEU A 7 -4.13 1.89 -47.94
N ALA A 8 -5.42 2.04 -48.28
CA ALA A 8 -6.35 2.83 -47.48
C ALA A 8 -6.60 2.23 -46.08
N ILE A 9 -6.53 0.90 -45.95
CA ILE A 9 -6.77 0.20 -44.67
C ILE A 9 -5.55 0.30 -43.74
N LEU A 10 -4.32 0.42 -44.27
CA LEU A 10 -3.11 0.52 -43.45
C LEU A 10 -2.89 1.93 -42.87
N ALA A 11 -3.51 2.97 -43.43
CA ALA A 11 -3.33 4.35 -42.97
C ALA A 11 -4.15 4.70 -41.71
N THR A 12 -5.14 3.90 -41.32
CA THR A 12 -6.07 4.22 -40.21
C THR A 12 -5.59 3.77 -38.83
N ILE A 13 -4.46 3.06 -38.71
CA ILE A 13 -4.00 2.49 -37.43
C ILE A 13 -3.17 3.50 -36.60
N ALA A 14 -2.86 4.70 -37.12
CA ALA A 14 -1.89 5.61 -36.50
C ALA A 14 -2.46 6.81 -35.71
N LEU A 15 -3.78 6.98 -35.57
CA LEU A 15 -4.34 8.14 -34.85
C LEU A 15 -5.37 7.72 -33.80
N GLY A 16 -4.94 7.56 -32.55
CA GLY A 16 -5.89 7.28 -31.47
C GLY A 16 -5.33 7.09 -30.06
N ALA A 17 -4.34 7.88 -29.62
CA ALA A 17 -4.02 8.00 -28.18
C ALA A 17 -3.33 9.33 -27.86
N VAL A 18 -4.06 10.45 -27.98
CA VAL A 18 -3.66 11.71 -27.32
C VAL A 18 -4.35 11.78 -25.97
N ALA A 19 -3.58 11.54 -24.90
CA ALA A 19 -4.03 11.76 -23.53
C ALA A 19 -4.36 13.24 -23.33
N ARG A 20 -5.58 13.55 -22.87
CA ARG A 20 -5.90 14.89 -22.36
C ARG A 20 -5.37 15.01 -20.92
N PRO A 21 -4.63 16.07 -20.56
CA PRO A 21 -4.38 16.38 -19.16
C PRO A 21 -5.67 16.98 -18.58
N ALA A 22 -6.26 16.30 -17.61
CA ALA A 22 -7.29 16.88 -16.77
C ALA A 22 -6.61 17.42 -15.50
N ASP A 23 -6.60 18.75 -15.40
CA ASP A 23 -6.72 19.56 -14.20
C ASP A 23 -6.62 18.83 -12.84
N MET A 24 -5.50 19.06 -12.14
CA MET A 24 -5.47 18.98 -10.68
C MET A 24 -5.68 20.39 -10.11
N ALA A 25 -6.90 20.89 -10.27
CA ALA A 25 -7.47 21.91 -9.39
C ALA A 25 -8.07 21.14 -8.20
N ALA A 26 -7.41 21.15 -7.05
CA ALA A 26 -7.74 22.05 -5.95
C ALA A 26 -9.15 21.83 -5.35
N ARG A 27 -9.11 21.26 -4.14
CA ARG A 27 -10.05 21.40 -3.01
C ARG A 27 -11.37 20.66 -3.09
N ASP A 28 -11.48 19.63 -2.25
CA ASP A 28 -12.58 19.63 -1.30
C ASP A 28 -12.13 19.16 0.08
N GLU A 29 -12.53 19.96 1.05
CA GLU A 29 -12.32 19.83 2.48
C GLU A 29 -13.07 18.58 2.95
N ALA A 30 -12.34 17.58 3.44
CA ALA A 30 -12.97 16.44 4.07
C ALA A 30 -13.80 16.95 5.28
N PRO A 31 -15.08 16.57 5.41
CA PRO A 31 -15.96 17.05 6.46
C PRO A 31 -15.33 16.78 7.83
N ALA A 32 -15.21 17.85 8.63
CA ALA A 32 -15.03 17.74 10.07
C ALA A 32 -16.27 17.05 10.67
N THR A 33 -16.27 15.73 10.65
CA THR A 33 -17.15 14.91 11.48
C THR A 33 -16.29 14.38 12.61
N THR A 34 -16.22 15.16 13.68
CA THR A 34 -15.96 14.64 15.01
C THR A 34 -17.26 14.01 15.52
N PRO A 35 -17.34 12.68 15.70
CA PRO A 35 -18.25 12.14 16.70
C PRO A 35 -17.56 12.29 18.05
N SER A 36 -17.95 13.34 18.78
CA SER A 36 -17.72 13.39 20.21
C SER A 36 -18.51 12.27 20.87
N THR A 37 -17.91 11.75 21.93
CA THR A 37 -18.52 10.95 22.99
C THR A 37 -18.48 9.44 22.73
N GLU A 38 -17.40 8.85 23.24
CA GLU A 38 -17.50 7.86 24.31
C GLU A 38 -18.54 6.75 24.12
N LYS A 39 -18.04 5.51 24.01
CA LYS A 39 -18.74 4.27 24.40
C LYS A 39 -19.65 3.63 23.34
N ILE A 40 -19.01 3.00 22.35
CA ILE A 40 -19.41 1.63 22.00
C ILE A 40 -18.14 0.76 21.94
N THR A 41 -17.58 0.53 23.11
CA THR A 41 -16.62 -0.54 23.36
C THR A 41 -17.33 -1.87 23.17
N PHE A 42 -17.32 -2.39 21.95
CA PHE A 42 -17.48 -3.83 21.71
C PHE A 42 -16.59 -4.27 20.54
N ALA A 43 -15.36 -3.77 20.50
CA ALA A 43 -14.30 -4.46 19.80
C ALA A 43 -13.84 -5.60 20.72
N MET A 44 -14.27 -6.82 20.42
CA MET A 44 -13.53 -7.99 20.87
C MET A 44 -12.11 -7.79 20.34
N ALA A 45 -11.20 -7.41 21.23
CA ALA A 45 -9.81 -7.13 20.91
C ALA A 45 -9.17 -8.42 20.40
N ALA A 46 -9.24 -8.63 19.08
CA ALA A 46 -8.31 -9.51 18.41
C ALA A 46 -6.94 -8.84 18.57
N PRO A 47 -5.95 -9.47 19.22
CA PRO A 47 -4.62 -8.89 19.35
C PRO A 47 -4.06 -8.63 17.95
N GLY A 48 -3.91 -7.36 17.59
CA GLY A 48 -3.29 -6.91 16.35
C GLY A 48 -3.99 -5.74 15.64
N LEU A 49 -5.30 -5.52 15.78
CA LEU A 49 -6.02 -4.57 14.91
C LEU A 49 -5.73 -3.07 15.21
N GLU A 50 -5.25 -2.78 16.41
CA GLU A 50 -4.98 -1.42 16.88
C GLU A 50 -3.63 -0.94 16.32
N ALA A 51 -3.66 0.05 15.40
CA ALA A 51 -2.53 0.87 14.97
C ALA A 51 -1.14 0.20 14.99
N GLY A 52 -0.96 -0.92 14.26
CA GLY A 52 0.33 -1.54 13.90
C GLY A 52 1.47 -1.62 14.96
N VAL A 53 1.94 -2.83 15.29
CA VAL A 53 3.00 -3.02 16.30
C VAL A 53 4.40 -2.61 15.80
N GLN A 54 5.21 -1.95 16.64
CA GLN A 54 6.62 -1.69 16.35
C GLN A 54 7.40 -3.01 16.33
N CYS A 55 8.30 -3.19 15.37
CA CYS A 55 9.13 -4.39 15.22
C CYS A 55 10.51 -4.00 14.66
N GLY A 56 11.48 -3.76 15.56
CA GLY A 56 12.81 -3.30 15.18
C GLY A 56 12.76 -2.05 14.28
N PRO A 57 13.41 -2.08 13.09
CA PRO A 57 13.39 -0.95 12.16
C PRO A 57 12.04 -0.71 11.46
N ASN A 58 11.08 -1.66 11.56
CA ASN A 58 9.80 -1.60 10.86
C ASN A 58 8.61 -1.43 11.83
N LYS A 59 7.47 -0.97 11.30
CA LYS A 59 6.15 -1.13 11.94
C LYS A 59 5.35 -2.17 11.18
N CYS A 60 4.86 -3.17 11.90
CA CYS A 60 3.93 -4.15 11.36
C CYS A 60 2.56 -3.51 11.16
N GLY A 61 1.87 -3.89 10.09
CA GLY A 61 0.50 -3.45 9.83
C GLY A 61 -0.49 -3.95 10.89
N ALA A 62 -1.69 -3.38 10.90
CA ALA A 62 -2.77 -3.86 11.74
C ALA A 62 -3.10 -5.34 11.43
N GLY A 63 -3.35 -6.10 12.48
CA GLY A 63 -3.61 -7.54 12.47
C GLY A 63 -2.35 -8.41 12.49
N LEU A 64 -1.15 -7.83 12.36
CA LEU A 64 0.12 -8.56 12.35
C LEU A 64 0.83 -8.48 13.70
N VAL A 65 1.71 -9.46 13.95
CA VAL A 65 2.57 -9.53 15.12
C VAL A 65 4.03 -9.36 14.72
N CYS A 66 4.84 -8.78 15.61
CA CYS A 66 6.28 -8.76 15.43
C CYS A 66 6.81 -10.19 15.59
N CYS A 67 7.47 -10.68 14.55
CA CYS A 67 8.07 -12.01 14.55
C CYS A 67 9.56 -11.91 14.88
N ASN A 68 10.32 -11.05 14.19
CA ASN A 68 11.74 -10.91 14.44
C ASN A 68 12.10 -9.43 14.61
N GLU A 69 12.40 -9.05 15.85
CA GLU A 69 12.76 -7.68 16.22
C GLU A 69 14.08 -7.25 15.59
N SER A 70 15.09 -8.13 15.52
CA SER A 70 16.40 -7.78 14.93
C SER A 70 16.26 -7.40 13.45
N CYS A 71 15.35 -8.04 12.75
CA CYS A 71 15.15 -7.88 11.32
C CYS A 71 13.92 -7.05 10.94
N GLY A 72 13.07 -6.70 11.91
CA GLY A 72 11.77 -6.10 11.68
C GLY A 72 10.83 -6.94 10.81
N ILE A 73 10.81 -8.27 11.00
CA ILE A 73 9.94 -9.18 10.25
C ILE A 73 8.60 -9.30 10.96
N CYS A 74 7.52 -9.10 10.21
CA CYS A 74 6.14 -9.22 10.67
C CYS A 74 5.53 -10.54 10.20
N SER A 75 4.65 -11.14 11.00
CA SER A 75 3.94 -12.36 10.65
C SER A 75 2.48 -12.30 11.05
N ALA A 76 1.67 -13.20 10.49
CA ALA A 76 0.31 -13.41 10.95
C ALA A 76 0.32 -13.95 12.40
N PRO A 77 -0.72 -13.68 13.20
CA PRO A 77 -0.89 -14.30 14.50
C PRO A 77 -0.82 -15.83 14.36
N ARG A 78 -0.13 -16.49 15.29
CA ARG A 78 0.10 -17.96 15.28
C ARG A 78 0.90 -18.48 14.07
N GLY A 79 1.46 -17.60 13.24
CA GLY A 79 2.38 -18.00 12.17
C GLY A 79 3.70 -18.54 12.72
N VAL A 80 4.42 -19.28 11.88
CA VAL A 80 5.79 -19.70 12.20
C VAL A 80 6.71 -18.49 12.11
N CYS A 81 7.68 -18.43 13.02
CA CYS A 81 8.59 -17.31 13.09
C CYS A 81 10.04 -17.78 13.04
N ILE A 82 10.86 -17.07 12.28
CA ILE A 82 12.29 -17.30 12.21
C ILE A 82 13.04 -16.32 13.11
N THR A 83 13.85 -16.87 14.00
CA THR A 83 14.76 -16.11 14.85
C THR A 83 16.13 -16.07 14.19
N LEU A 84 16.40 -15.00 13.46
CA LEU A 84 17.70 -14.73 12.84
C LEU A 84 18.19 -13.34 13.26
N TRP A 85 19.50 -13.16 13.37
CA TRP A 85 20.10 -11.87 13.68
C TRP A 85 20.47 -11.17 12.37
N CYS A 86 20.00 -9.93 12.17
CA CYS A 86 20.25 -9.18 10.94
C CYS A 86 21.52 -8.31 10.97
N GLY A 87 22.17 -8.16 12.14
CA GLY A 87 23.34 -7.29 12.28
C GLY A 87 23.01 -5.80 12.13
N GLU A 88 24.00 -4.95 12.42
CA GLU A 88 23.93 -3.52 12.10
C GLU A 88 24.04 -3.34 10.57
N PRO A 89 23.31 -2.39 9.95
CA PRO A 89 23.57 -2.04 8.57
C PRO A 89 25.01 -1.53 8.42
N ILE A 90 25.76 -2.07 7.45
CA ILE A 90 27.18 -1.72 7.15
C ILE A 90 27.41 -0.26 6.72
N LEU A 91 26.39 0.60 6.80
CA LEU A 91 26.43 1.99 6.36
C LEU A 91 26.89 2.97 7.45
N SER A 92 27.45 2.48 8.56
CA SER A 92 27.97 3.28 9.67
C SER A 92 29.43 3.76 9.49
N VAL A 93 29.93 3.85 8.26
CA VAL A 93 31.29 4.35 7.95
C VAL A 93 31.20 5.64 7.13
#